data_AF-A0A1Y3EHL0-F1
#
_entry.id   AF-A0A1Y3EHL0-F1
#
_cell.length_a   1.000
_cell.length_b   1.000
_cell.length_c   1.000
_cell.angle_alpha   90.00
_cell.angle_beta   90.00
_cell.angle_gamma   90.00
#
_symmetry.space_group_name_H-M   'P 1'
#
loop_
_entity.id
_entity.type
_entity.pdbx_description
1 polymer ?
#
loop_
_entity_poly.entity_id
_entity_poly.type
_entity_poly.pdbx_seq_one_letter_code
_entity_poly.pdbx_strand_id
1 'polypeptide(L)'
;LVCNFSNKEVEEAVPAEAVVHEDEAEEDTTLYCCCQKVAYGVMIECEAPNCPYQWFHLPCVRIKHIPKGTWMCRRCRAKMRKDGKD
;
A
#
# COMPACT_ATOMS: atom_id res chain seq x y z
N LEU A 1 52.32 -46.64 -24.86
CA LEU A 1 51.12 -46.52 -24.02
C LEU A 1 50.47 -45.20 -24.37
N VAL A 2 49.25 -45.30 -24.88
CA VAL A 2 48.48 -44.24 -25.53
C VAL A 2 47.94 -43.23 -24.51
N CYS A 3 48.18 -41.94 -24.74
CA CYS A 3 47.35 -40.88 -24.20
C CYS A 3 46.19 -40.64 -25.18
N ASN A 4 44.97 -40.73 -24.64
CA ASN A 4 43.69 -40.82 -25.33
C ASN A 4 43.17 -39.47 -25.85
N PHE A 5 42.65 -39.49 -27.08
CA PHE A 5 41.38 -38.94 -27.59
C PHE A 5 41.03 -37.47 -27.32
N SER A 6 41.13 -36.58 -28.32
CA SER A 6 40.09 -36.23 -29.33
C SER A 6 38.76 -35.71 -28.74
N ASN A 7 38.58 -34.39 -28.67
CA ASN A 7 37.77 -33.65 -29.66
C ASN A 7 37.78 -32.13 -29.42
N LYS A 8 37.52 -31.43 -30.52
CA LYS A 8 37.67 -30.00 -30.84
C LYS A 8 36.30 -29.29 -30.75
N GLU A 9 36.31 -27.94 -30.83
CA GLU A 9 35.17 -27.02 -31.09
C GLU A 9 34.26 -26.68 -29.90
N VAL A 10 33.80 -25.43 -29.63
CA VAL A 10 33.81 -24.13 -30.32
C VAL A 10 33.44 -23.03 -29.30
N GLU A 11 34.04 -21.86 -29.42
CA GLU A 11 33.49 -20.59 -28.90
C GLU A 11 32.25 -20.23 -29.72
N GLU A 12 31.14 -19.80 -29.10
CA GLU A 12 30.23 -18.71 -29.55
C GLU A 12 29.04 -18.53 -28.56
N ALA A 13 28.88 -17.29 -28.06
CA ALA A 13 27.66 -16.55 -27.73
C ALA A 13 26.58 -17.09 -26.75
N VAL A 14 26.38 -16.41 -25.60
CA VAL A 14 25.15 -15.65 -25.22
C VAL A 14 25.42 -14.78 -23.94
N PRO A 15 24.63 -13.73 -23.61
CA PRO A 15 25.13 -12.36 -23.44
C PRO A 15 24.98 -11.82 -21.99
N ALA A 16 25.30 -10.53 -21.87
CA ALA A 16 25.04 -9.67 -20.72
C ALA A 16 23.60 -9.77 -20.18
N GLU A 17 23.43 -9.31 -18.93
CA GLU A 17 22.18 -9.05 -18.21
C GLU A 17 21.78 -10.10 -17.16
N ALA A 18 22.27 -9.88 -15.94
CA ALA A 18 21.51 -10.12 -14.72
C ALA A 18 21.98 -9.15 -13.62
N VAL A 19 21.87 -7.85 -13.88
CA VAL A 19 21.64 -6.91 -12.77
C VAL A 19 20.20 -7.17 -12.34
N VAL A 20 20.03 -7.97 -11.30
CA VAL A 20 18.74 -8.08 -10.64
C VAL A 20 18.43 -6.69 -10.09
N HIS A 21 17.45 -6.03 -10.71
CA HIS A 21 16.86 -4.83 -10.15
C HIS A 21 16.17 -5.28 -8.87
N GLU A 22 16.78 -4.97 -7.72
CA GLU A 22 16.11 -5.02 -6.43
C GLU A 22 14.94 -4.04 -6.54
N ASP A 23 13.77 -4.59 -6.90
CA ASP A 23 12.49 -3.93 -6.79
C ASP A 23 12.31 -3.66 -5.29
N GLU A 24 12.81 -2.49 -4.87
CA GLU A 24 12.52 -1.87 -3.59
C GLU A 24 11.01 -1.66 -3.62
N ALA A 25 10.27 -2.68 -3.18
CA ALA A 25 8.88 -2.56 -2.83
C ALA A 25 8.84 -1.45 -1.79
N GLU A 26 8.53 -0.23 -2.23
CA GLU A 26 8.28 0.91 -1.37
C GLU A 26 7.12 0.48 -0.46
N GLU A 27 7.46 -0.07 0.70
CA GLU A 27 6.49 -0.36 1.74
C GLU A 27 5.86 0.98 2.06
N ASP A 28 4.60 1.18 1.67
CA ASP A 28 3.84 2.40 1.94
C ASP A 28 3.78 2.65 3.45
N THR A 29 4.80 3.30 3.99
CA THR A 29 4.96 3.61 5.42
C THR A 29 4.09 4.79 5.86
N THR A 30 3.26 5.29 4.94
CA THR A 30 2.35 6.41 5.21
C THR A 30 1.32 6.01 6.26
N LEU A 31 1.31 6.74 7.38
CA LEU A 31 0.45 6.45 8.51
C LEU A 31 -0.91 7.12 8.35
N TYR A 32 -1.96 6.31 8.37
CA TYR A 32 -3.35 6.74 8.27
C TYR A 32 -4.15 6.35 9.52
N CYS A 33 -5.44 6.70 9.49
CA CYS A 33 -6.43 6.37 10.53
C CYS A 33 -6.08 6.98 11.89
N CYS A 34 -7.03 6.93 12.83
CA CYS A 34 -6.78 7.33 14.22
C CYS A 34 -5.83 6.37 14.95
N CYS A 35 -5.49 5.22 14.36
CA CYS A 35 -4.54 4.25 14.93
C CYS A 35 -3.09 4.49 14.49
N GLN A 36 -2.83 5.47 13.60
CA GLN A 36 -1.49 5.79 13.07
C GLN A 36 -0.79 4.54 12.54
N LYS A 37 -1.49 3.80 11.68
CA LYS A 37 -0.95 2.60 11.01
C LYS A 37 -1.05 2.78 9.51
N VAL A 38 -0.21 2.04 8.81
CA VAL A 38 -0.22 1.98 7.34
C VAL A 38 -1.57 1.58 6.79
N ALA A 39 -1.81 1.89 5.53
CA ALA A 39 -2.98 1.42 4.82
C ALA A 39 -2.92 -0.12 4.71
N TYR A 40 -4.00 -0.81 5.08
CA TYR A 40 -4.09 -2.25 4.89
C TYR A 40 -5.53 -2.68 4.67
N GLY A 41 -5.71 -3.63 3.75
CA GLY A 41 -7.01 -4.17 3.39
C GLY A 41 -7.97 -3.08 2.90
N VAL A 42 -9.24 -3.19 3.29
CA VAL A 42 -10.27 -2.23 2.90
C VAL A 42 -10.26 -1.04 3.85
N MET A 43 -10.25 0.16 3.26
CA MET A 43 -10.34 1.43 3.99
C MET A 43 -11.53 2.25 3.50
N ILE A 44 -11.95 3.20 4.32
CA ILE A 44 -13.04 4.13 4.03
C ILE A 44 -12.54 5.57 4.17
N GLU A 45 -12.89 6.41 3.20
CA GLU A 45 -12.59 7.84 3.24
C GLU A 45 -13.67 8.63 3.99
N CYS A 46 -13.23 9.65 4.70
CA CYS A 46 -14.08 10.59 5.40
C CYS A 46 -14.27 11.83 4.52
N GLU A 47 -15.49 12.09 4.07
CA GLU A 47 -15.81 13.20 3.16
C GLU A 47 -15.72 14.61 3.78
N ALA A 48 -15.43 14.71 5.08
CA ALA A 48 -15.28 16.00 5.72
C ALA A 48 -14.04 16.73 5.15
N PRO A 49 -14.17 17.96 4.63
CA PRO A 49 -13.08 18.66 3.93
C PRO A 49 -11.88 18.94 4.83
N ASN A 50 -12.11 19.09 6.14
CA ASN A 50 -11.08 19.37 7.14
C ASN A 50 -10.78 18.13 8.03
N CYS A 51 -10.84 16.92 7.46
CA CYS A 51 -10.47 15.71 8.19
C CYS A 51 -8.94 15.55 8.20
N PRO A 52 -8.26 15.45 9.36
CA PRO A 52 -6.80 15.32 9.41
C PRO A 52 -6.28 13.95 8.97
N TYR A 53 -7.12 12.92 8.99
CA TYR A 53 -6.70 11.55 8.65
C TYR A 53 -7.19 11.11 7.28
N GLN A 54 -8.37 11.60 6.86
CA GLN A 54 -9.13 11.26 5.64
C GLN A 54 -9.45 9.76 5.49
N TRP A 55 -8.50 8.85 5.63
CA TRP A 55 -8.62 7.41 5.50
C TRP A 55 -8.67 6.69 6.84
N PHE A 56 -9.56 5.70 6.95
CA PHE A 56 -9.75 4.89 8.15
C PHE A 56 -9.92 3.40 7.83
N HIS A 57 -9.38 2.55 8.69
CA HIS A 57 -9.67 1.11 8.62
C HIS A 57 -11.08 0.83 9.12
N LEU A 58 -11.83 0.00 8.40
CA LEU A 58 -13.17 -0.47 8.77
C LEU A 58 -13.30 -0.90 10.25
N PRO A 59 -12.40 -1.77 10.80
CA PRO A 59 -12.48 -2.18 12.21
C PRO A 59 -12.24 -1.02 13.19
N CYS A 60 -11.36 -0.07 12.87
CA CYS A 60 -11.07 1.08 13.73
C CYS A 60 -12.30 1.98 13.91
N VAL A 61 -13.16 2.05 12.90
CA VAL A 61 -14.39 2.85 12.92
C VAL A 61 -15.65 2.03 13.21
N ARG A 62 -15.49 0.73 13.52
CA ARG A 62 -16.55 -0.24 13.80
C ARG A 62 -17.55 -0.40 12.64
N ILE A 63 -17.04 -0.37 11.41
CA ILE A 63 -17.81 -0.62 10.19
C ILE A 63 -17.49 -2.04 9.72
N LYS A 64 -18.52 -2.83 9.44
CA LYS A 64 -18.37 -4.20 8.90
C LYS A 64 -18.37 -4.22 7.37
N HIS A 65 -19.15 -3.36 6.74
CA HIS A 65 -19.27 -3.25 5.30
C HIS A 65 -19.25 -1.79 4.89
N ILE A 66 -18.62 -1.48 3.75
CA ILE A 66 -18.62 -0.13 3.20
C ILE A 66 -20.08 0.33 3.02
N PRO A 67 -20.51 1.43 3.66
CA PRO A 67 -21.84 1.96 3.48
C PRO A 67 -22.03 2.44 2.04
N LYS A 68 -23.25 2.35 1.51
CA LYS A 68 -23.58 2.96 0.23
C LYS A 68 -23.73 4.47 0.44
N GLY A 69 -22.84 5.25 -0.15
CA GLY A 69 -22.84 6.70 -0.10
C GLY A 69 -21.79 7.29 0.83
N THR A 70 -22.09 8.49 1.32
CA THR A 70 -21.13 9.36 2.01
C THR A 70 -20.91 8.90 3.45
N TRP A 71 -19.64 8.80 3.85
CA TRP A 71 -19.29 8.47 5.23
C TRP A 71 -18.41 9.53 5.87
N MET A 72 -18.64 9.79 7.15
CA MET A 72 -17.90 10.76 7.93
C MET A 72 -17.47 10.16 9.27
N CYS A 73 -16.22 10.42 9.65
CA CYS A 73 -15.68 9.91 10.90
C CYS A 73 -16.35 10.56 12.12
N ARG A 74 -16.25 9.91 13.29
CA ARG A 74 -16.87 10.40 14.54
C ARG A 74 -16.43 11.82 14.92
N ARG A 75 -15.16 12.16 14.66
CA ARG A 75 -14.60 13.49 14.93
C ARG A 75 -15.27 14.56 14.07
N CYS A 76 -15.41 14.32 12.78
CA CYS A 76 -16.02 15.28 11.86
C CYS A 76 -17.53 15.40 12.09
N ARG A 77 -18.23 14.27 12.32
CA ARG A 77 -19.65 14.28 12.68
C ARG A 77 -19.95 15.05 13.97
N ALA A 78 -19.05 15.02 14.94
CA ALA A 78 -19.19 15.78 16.19
C ALA A 78 -18.94 17.29 15.97
N LYS A 79 -18.01 17.67 15.10
CA LYS A 79 -17.74 19.07 14.74
C LYS A 79 -18.93 19.73 14.04
N MET A 80 -19.51 19.05 13.03
CA MET A 80 -20.66 19.59 12.29
C MET A 80 -21.88 19.92 13.16
N ARG A 81 -22.03 19.25 14.30
CA ARG A 81 -23.12 19.53 15.25
C ARG A 81 -22.87 20.76 16.13
N LYS A 82 -21.62 21.23 16.24
CA LYS A 82 -21.24 22.37 17.09
C LYS A 82 -21.19 23.69 16.34
N ASP A 83 -21.05 23.68 15.03
CA ASP A 83 -20.93 24.86 14.15
C ASP A 83 -22.26 25.63 13.95
N GLY A 84 -23.35 25.20 14.60
CA GLY A 84 -24.66 25.86 14.55
C GLY A 84 -25.01 26.61 15.84
N LYS A 85 -24.01 27.07 16.60
CA LYS A 85 -24.21 27.79 17.86
C LYS A 85 -23.26 28.98 17.94
N ASP A 86 -23.50 29.95 17.07
CA ASP A 86 -23.06 31.34 17.21
C ASP A 86 -24.30 32.23 17.43
#